data_AF-A0A7J4VCK0-F1
#
_entry.id   AF-A0A7J4VCK0-F1
#
_cell.length_a   1.000
_cell.length_b   1.000
_cell.length_c   1.000
_cell.angle_alpha   90.00
_cell.angle_beta   90.00
_cell.angle_gamma   90.00
#
_symmetry.space_group_name_H-M   'P 1'
#
loop_
_entity.id
_entity.type
_entity.pdbx_description
1 polymer ?
#
loop_
_entity_poly.entity_id
_entity_poly.type
_entity_poly.pdbx_seq_one_letter_code
_entity_poly.pdbx_strand_id
1 'polypeptide(L)'
;MIRIFFALLSVSAAAATFYLLLDGYGGPFATFINSYALETSVVAAAYFISVGHKRISGNKIAKAAIVFILATLVELAQYLDVNLFGSQPDPIDFFFYAVGLTVALFIDYQVIPRLDGTYEKVEFK
;
A
#
# COMPACT_ATOMS: atom_id res chain seq x y z
N MET A 1 -10.78 11.97 -8.42
CA MET A 1 -9.74 12.89 -7.92
C MET A 1 -9.24 12.49 -6.55
N ILE A 2 -10.10 12.30 -5.54
CA ILE A 2 -9.64 12.01 -4.16
C ILE A 2 -8.78 10.74 -4.01
N ARG A 3 -9.10 9.66 -4.73
CA ARG A 3 -8.27 8.43 -4.75
C ARG A 3 -6.88 8.66 -5.37
N ILE A 4 -6.78 9.55 -6.37
CA ILE A 4 -5.50 9.92 -6.97
C ILE A 4 -4.67 10.73 -5.97
N PHE A 5 -5.31 11.59 -5.16
CA PHE A 5 -4.63 12.29 -4.08
C PHE A 5 -4.04 11.30 -3.04
N PHE A 6 -4.80 10.29 -2.61
CA PHE A 6 -4.26 9.24 -1.72
C PHE A 6 -3.15 8.40 -2.37
N ALA A 7 -3.24 8.15 -3.67
CA ALA A 7 -2.13 7.53 -4.42
C ALA A 7 -0.86 8.39 -4.34
N LEU A 8 -0.97 9.69 -4.63
CA LEU A 8 0.16 10.62 -4.56
C LEU A 8 0.74 10.70 -3.15
N LEU A 9 -0.12 10.78 -2.12
CA LEU A 9 0.32 10.78 -0.73
C LEU A 9 1.10 9.50 -0.38
N SER A 10 0.63 8.34 -0.84
CA SER A 10 1.29 7.06 -0.61
C SER A 10 2.63 6.96 -1.35
N VAL A 11 2.71 7.49 -2.58
CA VAL A 11 3.97 7.59 -3.34
C VAL A 11 4.95 8.54 -2.63
N SER A 12 4.48 9.69 -2.14
CA SER A 12 5.31 10.62 -1.37
C SER A 12 5.81 9.99 -0.07
N ALA A 13 4.98 9.20 0.62
CA ALA A 13 5.40 8.47 1.81
C ALA A 13 6.46 7.41 1.47
N ALA A 14 6.26 6.63 0.40
CA ALA A 14 7.27 5.68 -0.08
C ALA A 14 8.59 6.37 -0.42
N ALA A 15 8.56 7.48 -1.14
CA ALA A 15 9.75 8.26 -1.48
C ALA A 15 10.43 8.83 -0.23
N ALA A 16 9.66 9.40 0.71
CA ALA A 16 10.20 9.93 1.95
C ALA A 16 10.89 8.83 2.78
N THR A 17 10.25 7.67 2.93
CA THR A 17 10.86 6.51 3.59
C THR A 17 12.13 6.07 2.87
N PHE A 18 12.11 5.98 1.54
CA PHE A 18 13.28 5.63 0.74
C PHE A 18 14.46 6.58 0.98
N TYR A 19 14.21 7.89 1.06
CA TYR A 19 15.25 8.86 1.40
C TYR A 19 15.75 8.70 2.84
N LEU A 20 14.84 8.43 3.80
CA LEU A 20 15.22 8.18 5.19
C LEU A 20 16.05 6.90 5.37
N LEU A 21 15.87 5.89 4.50
CA LEU A 21 16.66 4.67 4.49
C LEU A 21 18.13 4.91 4.12
N LEU A 22 18.43 5.95 3.34
CA LEU A 22 19.81 6.26 2.92
C LEU A 22 20.70 6.62 4.11
N ASP A 23 20.16 7.37 5.07
CA ASP A 23 20.90 7.86 6.25
C ASP A 23 20.55 7.12 7.55
N GLY A 24 19.49 6.29 7.52
CA GLY A 24 18.97 5.58 8.68
C GLY A 24 18.15 6.48 9.61
N TYR A 25 16.86 6.19 9.76
CA TYR A 25 15.97 6.95 10.63
C TYR A 25 16.13 6.55 12.11
N GLY A 26 16.45 7.51 12.99
CA GLY A 26 16.68 7.28 14.42
C GLY A 26 15.52 7.65 15.37
N GLY A 27 14.35 7.99 14.86
CA GLY A 27 13.21 8.45 15.66
C GLY A 27 12.30 7.33 16.19
N PRO A 28 11.09 7.66 16.69
CA PRO A 28 10.14 6.66 17.16
C PRO A 28 9.72 5.69 16.06
N PHE A 29 9.52 4.42 16.41
CA PHE A 29 9.21 3.35 15.46
C PHE A 29 10.29 3.12 14.38
N ALA A 30 11.57 3.35 14.71
CA ALA A 30 12.69 3.23 13.78
C ALA A 30 12.73 1.89 13.01
N THR A 31 12.44 0.76 13.67
CA THR A 31 12.38 -0.54 13.00
C THR A 31 11.31 -0.57 11.90
N PHE A 32 10.12 -0.04 12.16
CA PHE A 32 9.07 0.02 11.15
C PHE A 32 9.47 0.94 9.99
N ILE A 33 9.96 2.14 10.30
CA ILE A 33 10.31 3.13 9.27
C ILE A 33 11.46 2.64 8.40
N ASN A 34 12.48 2.03 8.99
CA ASN A 34 13.66 1.59 8.25
C ASN A 34 13.52 0.22 7.56
N SER A 35 12.43 -0.51 7.78
CA SER A 35 12.33 -1.89 7.26
C SER A 35 11.02 -2.20 6.57
N TYR A 36 9.93 -1.48 6.88
CA TYR A 36 8.58 -1.91 6.51
C TYR A 36 7.66 -0.80 6.01
N ALA A 37 8.02 0.47 6.25
CA ALA A 37 7.20 1.60 5.86
C ALA A 37 7.18 1.81 4.34
N LEU A 38 8.23 1.40 3.63
CA LEU A 38 8.31 1.51 2.18
C LEU A 38 7.32 0.54 1.53
N GLU A 39 7.39 -0.72 1.93
CA GLU A 39 6.59 -1.88 1.55
C GLU A 39 5.11 -1.56 1.71
N THR A 40 4.74 -1.09 2.90
CA THR A 40 3.37 -0.67 3.26
C THR A 40 2.88 0.46 2.35
N SER A 41 3.72 1.46 2.07
CA SER A 41 3.36 2.63 1.28
C SER A 41 3.22 2.30 -0.21
N VAL A 42 4.08 1.43 -0.73
CA VAL A 42 4.08 1.00 -2.14
C VAL A 42 2.80 0.22 -2.47
N VAL A 43 2.40 -0.74 -1.63
CA VAL A 43 1.16 -1.50 -1.88
C VAL A 43 -0.08 -0.61 -1.77
N ALA A 44 -0.09 0.35 -0.84
CA ALA A 44 -1.18 1.33 -0.71
C ALA A 44 -1.27 2.23 -1.96
N ALA A 45 -0.12 2.72 -2.45
CA ALA A 45 -0.05 3.50 -3.68
C ALA A 45 -0.58 2.70 -4.88
N ALA A 46 -0.11 1.46 -5.07
CA ALA A 46 -0.55 0.58 -6.14
C ALA A 46 -2.07 0.33 -6.09
N TYR A 47 -2.61 0.09 -4.89
CA TYR A 47 -4.05 -0.03 -4.69
C TYR A 47 -4.80 1.23 -5.13
N PHE A 48 -4.45 2.41 -4.63
CA PHE A 48 -5.16 3.64 -4.95
C PHE A 48 -5.06 4.02 -6.44
N ILE A 49 -3.92 3.75 -7.08
CA ILE A 49 -3.76 3.89 -8.54
C ILE A 49 -4.73 2.96 -9.25
N SER A 50 -4.78 1.68 -8.86
CA SER A 50 -5.63 0.69 -9.51
C SER A 50 -7.12 1.03 -9.41
N VAL A 51 -7.59 1.56 -8.28
CA VAL A 51 -8.98 1.98 -8.10
C VAL A 51 -9.25 3.33 -8.78
N GLY A 52 -8.28 4.24 -8.79
CA GLY A 52 -8.38 5.55 -9.42
C GLY A 52 -8.39 5.51 -10.95
N HIS A 53 -7.85 4.46 -11.57
CA HIS A 53 -7.71 4.34 -13.02
C HIS A 53 -8.92 3.65 -13.68
N LYS A 54 -9.69 4.38 -14.50
CA LYS A 54 -10.93 3.89 -15.13
C LYS A 54 -10.77 2.67 -16.05
N ARG A 55 -9.58 2.44 -16.61
CA ARG A 55 -9.31 1.29 -17.50
C ARG A 55 -9.10 -0.04 -16.76
N ILE A 56 -8.84 0.00 -15.45
CA ILE A 56 -8.65 -1.21 -14.66
C ILE A 56 -10.03 -1.62 -14.15
N SER A 57 -10.62 -2.64 -14.77
CA SER A 57 -11.91 -3.20 -14.36
C SER A 57 -11.75 -4.05 -13.09
N GLY A 58 -12.87 -4.38 -12.44
CA GLY A 58 -12.90 -5.19 -11.22
C GLY A 58 -13.34 -4.42 -9.97
N ASN A 59 -13.84 -5.15 -8.98
CA ASN A 59 -14.22 -4.57 -7.70
C ASN A 59 -12.97 -4.23 -6.86
N LYS A 60 -13.15 -3.39 -5.84
CA LYS A 60 -12.06 -2.91 -4.98
C LYS A 60 -11.28 -4.05 -4.31
N ILE A 61 -11.97 -5.10 -3.88
CA ILE A 61 -11.35 -6.27 -3.22
C ILE A 61 -10.48 -7.06 -4.19
N ALA A 62 -10.95 -7.30 -5.41
CA ALA A 62 -10.18 -7.98 -6.44
C ALA A 62 -8.91 -7.19 -6.80
N LYS A 63 -9.01 -5.86 -6.86
CA LYS A 63 -7.86 -4.98 -7.08
C LYS A 63 -6.84 -5.08 -5.93
N ALA A 64 -7.30 -5.07 -4.68
CA ALA A 64 -6.42 -5.29 -3.53
C ALA A 64 -5.75 -6.67 -3.56
N ALA A 65 -6.50 -7.72 -3.90
CA ALA A 65 -5.97 -9.07 -4.04
C ALA A 65 -4.90 -9.17 -5.14
N ILE A 66 -5.11 -8.53 -6.29
CA ILE A 66 -4.12 -8.47 -7.37
C ILE A 66 -2.85 -7.76 -6.89
N VAL A 67 -2.97 -6.63 -6.19
CA VAL A 67 -1.81 -5.92 -5.64
C VAL A 67 -1.04 -6.80 -4.65
N PHE A 68 -1.74 -7.50 -3.75
CA PHE A 68 -1.13 -8.42 -2.79
C PHE A 68 -0.38 -9.55 -3.49
N ILE A 69 -0.99 -10.17 -4.50
CA ILE A 69 -0.37 -11.26 -5.29
C ILE A 69 0.88 -10.73 -6.00
N LEU A 70 0.82 -9.56 -6.62
CA LEU A 70 1.97 -8.98 -7.31
C LEU A 70 3.12 -8.68 -6.34
N ALA A 71 2.84 -8.10 -5.17
CA ALA A 71 3.85 -7.87 -4.13
C ALA A 71 4.45 -9.19 -3.64
N THR A 72 3.61 -10.20 -3.41
CA THR A 72 4.03 -11.55 -2.99
C THR A 72 4.93 -12.21 -4.03
N LEU A 73 4.65 -12.03 -5.33
CA LEU A 73 5.49 -12.58 -6.40
C LEU A 73 6.88 -11.93 -6.44
N VAL A 74 7.00 -10.66 -6.04
CA VAL A 74 8.31 -10.00 -5.92
C VAL A 74 9.12 -10.67 -4.81
N GLU A 75 8.54 -10.92 -3.63
CA GLU A 75 9.22 -11.64 -2.55
C GLU A 75 9.58 -13.08 -2.92
N LEU A 76 8.65 -13.78 -3.57
CA LEU A 76 8.91 -15.15 -4.03
C LEU A 76 10.03 -15.19 -5.06
N ALA A 77 10.12 -14.20 -5.94
CA ALA A 77 11.21 -14.09 -6.90
C ALA A 77 12.55 -13.91 -6.17
N GLN A 78 12.63 -13.04 -5.16
CA GLN A 78 13.82 -12.86 -4.34
C GLN A 78 14.21 -14.15 -3.59
N TYR A 79 13.23 -14.87 -3.05
CA TYR A 79 13.44 -16.17 -2.41
C TYR A 79 14.01 -17.23 -3.37
N LEU A 80 13.75 -17.12 -4.67
CA LEU A 80 14.28 -17.99 -5.71
C LEU A 80 15.58 -17.44 -6.36
N ASP A 81 16.26 -16.50 -5.68
CA ASP A 81 17.48 -15.81 -6.16
C ASP A 81 17.28 -15.00 -7.46
N VAL A 82 16.03 -14.61 -7.77
CA VAL A 82 15.69 -13.74 -8.90
C VAL A 82 15.55 -12.29 -8.42
N ASN A 83 16.67 -11.56 -8.49
CA ASN A 83 16.81 -10.21 -7.94
C ASN A 83 16.29 -9.11 -8.89
N LEU A 84 14.96 -8.99 -9.04
CA LEU A 84 14.35 -7.96 -9.90
C LEU A 84 14.20 -6.59 -9.21
N PHE A 85 13.91 -6.56 -7.91
CA PHE A 85 13.58 -5.33 -7.16
C PHE A 85 14.19 -5.28 -5.74
N GLY A 86 15.02 -6.26 -5.41
CA GLY A 86 15.63 -6.45 -4.09
C GLY A 86 16.50 -7.71 -4.12
N SER A 87 17.22 -7.98 -3.03
CA SER A 87 18.15 -9.10 -2.93
C SER A 87 18.00 -9.93 -1.65
N GLN A 88 17.08 -9.56 -0.77
CA GLN A 88 16.95 -10.21 0.53
C GLN A 88 15.46 -10.38 0.84
N PRO A 89 14.92 -11.60 0.68
CA PRO A 89 13.53 -11.87 1.01
C PRO A 89 13.32 -11.73 2.53
N ASP A 90 12.31 -10.97 2.95
CA ASP A 90 11.85 -10.94 4.34
C ASP A 90 10.39 -11.47 4.40
N PRO A 91 10.15 -12.65 5.00
CA PRO A 91 8.80 -13.17 5.18
C PRO A 91 7.86 -12.23 5.96
N ILE A 92 8.40 -11.29 6.73
CA ILE A 92 7.62 -10.27 7.44
C ILE A 92 7.00 -9.27 6.45
N ASP A 93 7.53 -9.13 5.24
CA ASP A 93 6.99 -8.22 4.23
C ASP A 93 5.57 -8.63 3.79
N PHE A 94 5.25 -9.92 3.77
CA PHE A 94 3.87 -10.39 3.51
C PHE A 94 2.87 -9.79 4.51
N PHE A 95 3.28 -9.68 5.79
CA PHE A 95 2.46 -9.05 6.81
C PHE A 95 2.28 -7.56 6.54
N PHE A 96 3.35 -6.84 6.21
CA PHE A 96 3.26 -5.40 5.94
C PHE A 96 2.56 -5.05 4.63
N TYR A 97 2.61 -5.93 3.63
CA TYR A 97 1.76 -5.82 2.45
C TYR A 97 0.27 -5.91 2.82
N ALA A 98 -0.09 -6.86 3.68
CA ALA A 98 -1.46 -7.00 4.17
C ALA A 98 -1.88 -5.79 5.02
N VAL A 99 -1.01 -5.26 5.88
CA VAL A 99 -1.25 -4.04 6.66
C VAL A 99 -1.49 -2.85 5.75
N GLY A 100 -0.61 -2.60 4.77
CA GLY A 100 -0.74 -1.47 3.84
C GLY A 100 -2.04 -1.51 3.04
N LEU A 101 -2.42 -2.69 2.54
CA LEU A 101 -3.69 -2.88 1.86
C LEU A 101 -4.89 -2.73 2.78
N THR A 102 -4.81 -3.22 4.02
CA THR A 102 -5.90 -3.07 5.01
C THR A 102 -6.13 -1.60 5.32
N VAL A 103 -5.06 -0.83 5.53
CA VAL A 103 -5.13 0.62 5.74
C VAL A 103 -5.72 1.32 4.51
N ALA A 104 -5.26 0.97 3.30
CA ALA A 104 -5.77 1.56 2.06
C ALA A 104 -7.26 1.26 1.82
N LEU A 105 -7.69 0.02 2.08
CA LEU A 105 -9.09 -0.39 2.02
C LEU A 105 -9.92 0.35 3.06
N PHE A 106 -9.43 0.43 4.30
CA PHE A 106 -10.10 1.19 5.36
C PHE A 106 -10.32 2.65 4.94
N ILE A 107 -9.28 3.31 4.40
CA ILE A 107 -9.38 4.66 3.88
C ILE A 107 -10.42 4.73 2.74
N ASP A 108 -10.39 3.81 1.78
CA ASP A 108 -11.30 3.86 0.62
C ASP A 108 -12.76 3.52 0.93
N TYR A 109 -13.02 2.74 1.98
CA TYR A 109 -14.38 2.39 2.41
C TYR A 109 -14.92 3.32 3.50
N GLN A 110 -14.06 3.86 4.36
CA GLN A 110 -14.49 4.64 5.52
C GLN A 110 -14.18 6.12 5.36
N VAL A 111 -12.98 6.48 4.94
CA VAL A 111 -12.54 7.88 4.91
C VAL A 111 -13.04 8.58 3.65
N ILE A 112 -12.76 8.01 2.48
CA ILE A 112 -13.08 8.62 1.18
C ILE A 112 -14.58 8.91 1.01
N PRO A 113 -15.52 7.98 1.30
CA PRO A 113 -16.95 8.26 1.15
C PRO A 113 -17.44 9.42 2.03
N ARG A 114 -16.82 9.61 3.20
CA ARG A 114 -17.13 10.72 4.10
C ARG A 114 -16.59 12.04 3.57
N LEU A 115 -15.44 12.03 2.89
CA LEU A 115 -14.83 13.21 2.31
C LEU A 115 -15.47 13.65 0.99
N ASP A 116 -15.96 12.71 0.19
CA ASP A 116 -16.60 13.00 -1.11
C ASP A 116 -18.14 13.12 -1.03
N GLY A 117 -18.71 12.96 0.18
CA GLY A 117 -20.14 13.08 0.43
C GLY A 117 -20.98 11.88 -0.04
N THR A 118 -20.36 10.78 -0.47
CA THR A 118 -21.05 9.55 -0.90
C THR A 118 -21.35 8.57 0.23
N TYR A 119 -21.07 8.96 1.47
CA TYR A 119 -21.34 8.15 2.65
C TYR A 119 -22.85 7.97 2.88
N GLU A 120 -23.36 6.78 2.59
CA GLU A 120 -24.69 6.38 3.05
C GLU A 120 -24.62 6.03 4.53
N LYS A 121 -25.34 6.79 5.36
CA LYS A 121 -25.59 6.43 6.75
C LYS A 121 -26.43 5.16 6.74
N VAL A 122 -25.87 4.07 7.25
CA VAL A 122 -26.66 2.87 7.54
C VAL A 122 -27.52 3.20 8.75
N GLU A 123 -28.77 3.59 8.52
CA GLU A 123 -29.78 3.66 9.57
C GLU A 123 -30.17 2.23 9.95
N PHE A 124 -29.71 1.79 11.11
CA PHE A 124 -30.28 0.61 11.74
C PHE A 124 -31.67 1.01 12.25
N LYS A 125 -32.70 0.55 11.53
CA LYS A 125 -34.08 0.55 12.01
C LYS A 125 -34.28 -0.51 13.09
#